data_AF-A0A4P9UK62-F1
#
_entry.id   AF-A0A4P9UK62-F1
#
_cell.length_a   1.000
_cell.length_b   1.000
_cell.length_c   1.000
_cell.angle_alpha   90.00
_cell.angle_beta   90.00
_cell.angle_gamma   90.00
#
_symmetry.space_group_name_H-M   'P 1'
#
loop_
_entity.id
_entity.type
_entity.pdbx_description
1 polymer ?
#
loop_
_entity_poly.entity_id
_entity_poly.type
_entity_poly.pdbx_seq_one_letter_code
_entity_poly.pdbx_strand_id
1 'polypeptide(L)'
;MGMFDSLNIELDGRELEIQTKRFDCILETYRPGDCIAGATSGIAVYFDILHLDTDGKLVYSADGVRVRTFTLFVVIAHGVFVTYRLYDGESTPEAIAQKVRQLREEWLDSSRLQSVLVEALQTKQQQIRLMQTRLNRAVAVIDSARRLRTGDPLDGIFDRFREETQRLTKGEDPLEVVAWVLMNEEADSGLFRDNARSDPLAEYRL
;
A
#
# COMPACT_ATOMS: atom_id res chain seq x y z
N MET A 1 -18.83 3.95 -18.52
CA MET A 1 -17.70 3.29 -17.85
C MET A 1 -18.12 3.03 -16.42
N GLY A 2 -18.05 1.79 -15.94
CA GLY A 2 -18.42 1.44 -14.56
C GLY A 2 -17.27 1.72 -13.61
N MET A 3 -17.58 2.14 -12.38
CA MET A 3 -16.62 2.29 -11.31
C MET A 3 -16.29 0.90 -10.75
N PHE A 4 -15.01 0.55 -10.66
CA PHE A 4 -14.55 -0.75 -10.20
C PHE A 4 -13.44 -0.54 -9.17
N ASP A 5 -13.45 -1.39 -8.14
CA ASP A 5 -12.32 -1.52 -7.25
C ASP A 5 -11.23 -2.37 -7.92
N SER A 6 -9.99 -2.21 -7.47
CA SER A 6 -8.85 -2.88 -8.08
C SER A 6 -8.02 -3.60 -7.05
N LEU A 7 -7.50 -4.77 -7.41
CA LEU A 7 -6.55 -5.54 -6.62
C LEU A 7 -5.19 -5.50 -7.30
N ASN A 8 -4.18 -4.99 -6.62
CA ASN A 8 -2.81 -5.02 -7.12
C ASN A 8 -2.15 -6.35 -6.78
N ILE A 9 -1.64 -7.00 -7.81
CA ILE A 9 -0.84 -8.22 -7.72
C ILE A 9 0.52 -7.99 -8.38
N GLU A 10 1.49 -8.81 -8.04
CA GLU A 10 2.78 -8.84 -8.69
C GLU A 10 2.85 -10.06 -9.60
N LEU A 11 3.25 -9.84 -10.85
CA LEU A 11 3.51 -10.88 -11.83
C LEU A 11 4.79 -10.52 -12.60
N ASP A 12 5.75 -11.44 -12.62
CA ASP A 12 7.04 -11.29 -13.29
C ASP A 12 7.78 -9.98 -12.90
N GLY A 13 7.71 -9.61 -11.62
CA GLY A 13 8.35 -8.39 -11.08
C GLY A 13 7.65 -7.08 -11.48
N ARG A 14 6.43 -7.16 -12.02
CA ARG A 14 5.61 -6.01 -12.39
C ARG A 14 4.33 -5.99 -11.58
N GLU A 15 3.92 -4.79 -11.18
CA GLU A 15 2.62 -4.59 -10.54
C GLU A 15 1.52 -4.58 -11.61
N LEU A 16 0.48 -5.37 -11.38
CA LEU A 16 -0.67 -5.54 -12.26
C LEU A 16 -1.96 -5.25 -11.48
N GLU A 17 -2.76 -4.35 -12.04
CA GLU A 17 -4.03 -3.92 -11.45
C GLU A 17 -5.19 -4.76 -11.99
N ILE A 18 -5.82 -5.56 -11.12
CA ILE A 18 -6.96 -6.42 -11.48
C ILE A 18 -8.27 -5.74 -11.07
N GLN A 19 -9.04 -5.28 -12.05
CA GLN A 19 -10.36 -4.68 -11.80
C GLN A 19 -11.39 -5.72 -11.37
N THR A 20 -12.12 -5.41 -10.31
CA THR A 20 -13.17 -6.25 -9.73
C THR A 20 -14.45 -5.46 -9.48
N LYS A 21 -15.60 -6.09 -9.77
CA LYS A 21 -16.95 -5.53 -9.48
C LYS A 21 -17.54 -6.03 -8.17
N ARG A 22 -16.76 -6.77 -7.36
CA ARG A 22 -17.29 -7.58 -6.26
C ARG A 22 -17.51 -6.82 -4.96
N PHE A 23 -16.91 -5.64 -4.82
CA PHE A 23 -16.94 -4.85 -3.59
C PHE A 23 -17.77 -3.58 -3.81
N ASP A 24 -17.87 -2.73 -2.78
CA ASP A 24 -18.76 -1.57 -2.75
C ASP A 24 -18.41 -0.48 -3.81
N CYS A 25 -17.45 -0.74 -4.71
CA CYS A 25 -17.12 0.07 -5.88
C CYS A 25 -16.76 1.50 -5.49
N ILE A 26 -15.85 1.63 -4.53
CA ILE A 26 -15.37 2.90 -3.95
C ILE A 26 -14.21 3.48 -4.79
N LEU A 27 -13.75 2.76 -5.82
CA LEU A 27 -12.58 3.09 -6.66
C LEU A 27 -11.26 2.94 -5.89
N GLU A 28 -11.21 2.01 -4.93
CA GLU A 28 -10.00 1.76 -4.16
C GLU A 28 -9.07 0.77 -4.88
N THR A 29 -7.77 0.99 -4.73
CA THR A 29 -6.72 0.10 -5.21
C THR A 29 -6.09 -0.60 -4.01
N TYR A 30 -6.45 -1.87 -3.83
CA TYR A 30 -6.04 -2.65 -2.67
C TYR A 30 -4.77 -3.46 -2.95
N ARG A 31 -3.87 -3.47 -1.97
CA ARG A 31 -2.67 -4.29 -1.89
C ARG A 31 -2.81 -5.33 -0.77
N PRO A 32 -1.98 -6.38 -0.74
CA PRO A 32 -1.92 -7.27 0.41
C PRO A 32 -1.70 -6.47 1.72
N GLY A 33 -2.52 -6.75 2.73
CA GLY A 33 -2.58 -6.04 4.01
C GLY A 33 -3.65 -4.94 4.07
N ASP A 34 -4.31 -4.61 2.97
CA ASP A 34 -5.39 -3.60 2.96
C ASP A 34 -6.73 -4.17 3.41
N CYS A 35 -7.48 -3.37 4.16
CA CYS A 35 -8.87 -3.64 4.48
C CYS A 35 -9.73 -3.29 3.26
N ILE A 36 -10.52 -4.27 2.79
CA ILE A 36 -11.44 -4.12 1.66
C ILE A 36 -12.81 -3.71 2.18
N ALA A 37 -13.24 -2.52 1.79
CA ALA A 37 -14.58 -2.04 2.11
C ALA A 37 -15.65 -2.91 1.42
N GLY A 38 -16.71 -3.23 2.15
CA GLY A 38 -17.80 -4.10 1.66
C GLY A 38 -17.46 -5.59 1.65
N ALA A 39 -16.24 -6.00 2.01
CA ALA A 39 -15.91 -7.42 2.13
C ALA A 39 -16.58 -8.06 3.36
N THR A 40 -17.07 -9.29 3.18
CA THR A 40 -17.69 -10.08 4.24
C THR A 40 -16.68 -10.54 5.30
N SER A 41 -17.15 -10.73 6.53
CA SER A 41 -16.33 -11.35 7.59
C SER A 41 -16.04 -12.84 7.30
N GLY A 42 -14.96 -13.36 7.88
CA GLY A 42 -14.50 -14.73 7.66
C GLY A 42 -13.54 -14.89 6.47
N ILE A 43 -13.33 -16.12 6.00
CA ILE A 43 -12.40 -16.42 4.90
C ILE A 43 -13.16 -16.52 3.57
N ALA A 44 -12.93 -15.56 2.69
CA ALA A 44 -13.40 -15.57 1.32
C ALA A 44 -12.24 -15.82 0.35
N VAL A 45 -12.48 -16.67 -0.65
CA VAL A 45 -11.54 -16.91 -1.74
C VAL A 45 -12.28 -16.64 -3.03
N TYR A 46 -11.78 -15.68 -3.79
CA TYR A 46 -12.26 -15.31 -5.11
C TYR A 46 -11.31 -15.85 -6.16
N PHE A 47 -11.81 -16.06 -7.36
CA PHE A 47 -10.98 -16.43 -8.49
C PHE A 47 -11.39 -15.65 -9.73
N ASP A 48 -10.44 -15.49 -10.64
CA ASP A 48 -10.63 -14.93 -11.97
C ASP A 48 -9.66 -15.57 -12.97
N ILE A 49 -10.00 -15.52 -14.25
CA ILE A 49 -9.14 -15.98 -15.34
C ILE A 49 -8.54 -14.74 -16.01
N LEU A 50 -7.22 -14.63 -15.96
CA LEU A 50 -6.48 -13.53 -16.55
C LEU A 50 -5.94 -13.95 -17.92
N HIS A 51 -6.10 -13.08 -18.90
CA HIS A 51 -5.44 -13.22 -20.20
C HIS A 51 -4.48 -12.06 -20.40
N LEU A 52 -3.26 -12.35 -20.85
CA LEU A 52 -2.22 -11.36 -21.09
C LEU A 52 -1.78 -11.36 -22.56
N ASP A 53 -1.44 -10.17 -23.05
CA ASP A 53 -0.83 -9.98 -24.37
C ASP A 53 0.70 -10.23 -24.36
N THR A 54 1.37 -9.95 -25.48
CA THR A 54 2.84 -10.05 -25.61
C THR A 54 3.61 -9.11 -24.69
N ASP A 55 2.99 -8.00 -24.26
CA ASP A 55 3.61 -6.97 -23.43
C ASP A 55 3.36 -7.22 -21.93
N GLY A 56 2.58 -8.25 -21.60
CA GLY A 56 2.18 -8.61 -20.24
C GLY A 56 1.01 -7.79 -19.70
N LYS A 57 0.23 -7.13 -20.57
CA LYS A 57 -0.97 -6.36 -20.18
C LYS A 57 -2.22 -7.22 -20.23
N LEU A 58 -3.19 -6.89 -19.37
CA LEU A 58 -4.48 -7.58 -19.33
C LEU A 58 -5.30 -7.35 -20.61
N VAL A 59 -5.79 -8.46 -21.16
CA VAL A 59 -6.64 -8.50 -22.35
C VAL A 59 -8.04 -8.89 -21.92
N TYR A 60 -8.96 -7.92 -21.97
CA TYR A 60 -10.37 -8.12 -21.61
C TYR A 60 -11.26 -8.44 -22.82
N SER A 61 -10.78 -8.20 -24.05
CA SER A 61 -11.56 -8.43 -25.26
C SER A 61 -11.52 -9.89 -25.74
N ALA A 62 -12.60 -10.31 -26.40
CA ALA A 62 -12.66 -11.62 -27.07
C ALA A 62 -11.65 -11.72 -28.23
N ASP A 63 -11.44 -10.62 -28.94
CA ASP A 63 -10.62 -10.55 -30.16
C ASP A 63 -9.16 -10.16 -29.91
N GLY A 64 -8.79 -9.88 -28.65
CA GLY A 64 -7.42 -9.51 -28.30
C GLY A 64 -6.45 -10.69 -28.44
N VAL A 65 -5.21 -10.41 -28.80
CA VAL A 65 -4.15 -11.43 -28.89
C VAL A 65 -3.80 -11.88 -27.47
N ARG A 66 -4.16 -13.13 -27.14
CA ARG A 66 -3.88 -13.76 -25.85
C ARG A 66 -2.66 -14.65 -25.98
N VAL A 67 -1.62 -14.35 -25.21
CA VAL A 67 -0.34 -15.09 -25.26
C VAL A 67 -0.15 -15.93 -24.01
N ARG A 68 -0.62 -15.45 -22.85
CA ARG A 68 -0.59 -16.20 -21.59
C ARG A 68 -1.95 -16.14 -20.90
N THR A 69 -2.32 -17.23 -20.26
CA THR A 69 -3.54 -17.34 -19.46
C THR A 69 -3.16 -17.81 -18.06
N PHE A 70 -3.78 -17.21 -17.06
CA PHE A 70 -3.62 -17.59 -15.66
C PHE A 70 -4.96 -17.74 -14.98
N THR A 71 -5.02 -18.63 -13.99
CA THR A 71 -6.09 -18.63 -12.99
C THR A 71 -5.57 -17.93 -11.74
N LEU A 72 -6.14 -16.78 -11.42
CA LEU A 72 -5.87 -16.02 -10.21
C LEU A 72 -6.82 -16.46 -9.09
N PHE A 73 -6.29 -16.64 -7.89
CA PHE A 73 -7.05 -16.78 -6.66
C PHE A 73 -6.66 -15.66 -5.69
N VAL A 74 -7.65 -14.97 -5.14
CA VAL A 74 -7.48 -13.89 -4.15
C VAL A 74 -8.09 -14.35 -2.84
N VAL A 75 -7.33 -14.27 -1.76
CA VAL A 75 -7.78 -14.62 -0.41
C VAL A 75 -8.02 -13.35 0.38
N ILE A 76 -9.24 -13.23 0.89
CA ILE A 76 -9.65 -12.18 1.83
C ILE A 76 -10.00 -12.85 3.15
N ALA A 77 -9.38 -12.40 4.23
CA ALA A 77 -9.63 -12.91 5.57
C ALA A 77 -10.11 -11.78 6.46
N HIS A 78 -11.31 -11.91 7.01
CA HIS A 78 -11.97 -10.92 7.86
C HIS A 78 -11.96 -9.51 7.24
N GLY A 79 -12.21 -9.45 5.93
CA GLY A 79 -12.20 -8.20 5.17
C GLY A 79 -10.82 -7.67 4.79
N VAL A 80 -9.73 -8.37 5.12
CA VAL A 80 -8.35 -7.97 4.74
C VAL A 80 -7.87 -8.78 3.54
N PHE A 81 -7.30 -8.12 2.53
CA PHE A 81 -6.62 -8.80 1.42
C PHE A 81 -5.31 -9.43 1.94
N VAL A 82 -5.28 -10.74 2.15
CA VAL A 82 -4.11 -11.38 2.80
C VAL A 82 -3.10 -11.96 1.82
N THR A 83 -3.55 -12.50 0.70
CA THR A 83 -2.65 -13.07 -0.32
C THR A 83 -3.40 -13.29 -1.63
N TYR A 84 -2.64 -13.48 -2.70
CA TYR A 84 -3.12 -14.07 -3.95
C TYR A 84 -2.24 -15.26 -4.37
N ARG A 85 -2.74 -16.08 -5.29
CA ARG A 85 -2.03 -17.19 -5.93
C ARG A 85 -2.36 -17.21 -7.42
N LEU A 86 -1.35 -17.39 -8.26
CA LEU A 86 -1.47 -17.52 -9.71
C LEU A 86 -1.13 -18.95 -10.13
N TYR A 87 -1.91 -19.49 -11.05
CA TYR A 87 -1.67 -20.79 -11.68
C TYR A 87 -1.66 -20.62 -13.19
N ASP A 88 -0.69 -21.23 -13.85
CA ASP A 88 -0.62 -21.23 -15.31
C ASP A 88 -1.83 -21.94 -15.93
N GLY A 89 -2.39 -21.31 -16.97
CA GLY A 89 -3.53 -21.83 -17.72
C GLY A 89 -4.89 -21.55 -17.10
N GLU A 90 -5.92 -22.00 -17.80
CA GLU A 90 -7.31 -21.94 -17.37
C GLU A 90 -7.63 -23.22 -16.60
N SER A 91 -7.89 -23.08 -15.30
CA SER A 91 -8.22 -24.21 -14.43
C SER A 91 -9.65 -24.70 -14.71
N THR A 92 -9.86 -26.02 -14.66
CA THR A 92 -11.22 -26.57 -14.78
C THR A 92 -12.08 -26.18 -13.58
N PRO A 93 -13.41 -26.15 -13.71
CA PRO A 93 -14.31 -25.84 -12.60
C PRO A 93 -14.07 -26.70 -11.35
N GLU A 94 -13.75 -27.98 -11.52
CA GLU A 94 -13.45 -28.91 -10.42
C GLU A 94 -12.15 -28.53 -9.72
N ALA A 95 -11.11 -28.20 -10.49
CA ALA A 95 -9.83 -27.75 -9.97
C ALA A 95 -9.96 -26.43 -9.21
N ILE A 96 -10.74 -25.48 -9.74
CA ILE A 96 -11.07 -24.22 -9.07
C ILE A 96 -11.78 -24.49 -7.75
N ALA A 97 -12.82 -25.33 -7.73
CA ALA A 97 -13.58 -25.65 -6.53
C ALA A 97 -12.73 -26.37 -5.47
N GLN A 98 -11.83 -27.27 -5.88
CA GLN A 98 -10.86 -27.88 -4.99
C GLN A 98 -9.90 -26.84 -4.42
N LYS A 99 -9.41 -25.93 -5.27
CA LYS A 99 -8.43 -24.93 -4.86
C LYS A 99 -9.00 -23.89 -3.90
N VAL A 100 -10.23 -23.44 -4.14
CA VAL A 100 -10.98 -22.58 -3.23
C VAL A 100 -11.13 -23.24 -1.86
N ARG A 101 -11.47 -24.53 -1.79
CA ARG A 101 -11.57 -25.26 -0.51
C ARG A 101 -10.22 -25.34 0.20
N GLN A 102 -9.17 -25.72 -0.52
CA GLN A 102 -7.81 -25.79 0.03
C GLN A 102 -7.36 -24.45 0.61
N LEU A 103 -7.52 -23.36 -0.13
CA LEU A 103 -7.12 -22.02 0.33
C LEU A 103 -7.98 -21.57 1.52
N ARG A 104 -9.27 -21.90 1.56
CA ARG A 104 -10.09 -21.62 2.74
C ARG A 104 -9.58 -22.37 3.97
N GLU A 105 -9.32 -23.67 3.85
CA GLU A 105 -8.79 -24.49 4.94
C GLU A 105 -7.42 -24.00 5.43
N GLU A 106 -6.53 -23.65 4.51
CA GLU A 106 -5.20 -23.09 4.81
C GLU A 106 -5.28 -21.80 5.63
N TRP A 107 -6.26 -20.94 5.34
CA TRP A 107 -6.43 -19.64 5.99
C TRP A 107 -7.43 -19.65 7.16
N LEU A 108 -8.01 -20.81 7.49
CA LEU A 108 -8.72 -21.01 8.75
C LEU A 108 -7.76 -21.19 9.94
N ASP A 109 -6.47 -21.43 9.69
CA ASP A 109 -5.44 -21.43 10.73
C ASP A 109 -5.30 -20.03 11.36
N SER A 110 -5.77 -19.91 12.60
CA SER A 110 -5.79 -18.65 13.34
C SER A 110 -4.39 -18.11 13.62
N SER A 111 -3.39 -18.97 13.80
CA SER A 111 -2.01 -18.55 14.09
C SER A 111 -1.37 -17.86 12.88
N ARG A 112 -1.60 -18.45 11.71
CA ARG A 112 -1.17 -17.88 10.43
C ARG A 112 -1.85 -16.56 10.15
N LEU A 113 -3.17 -16.54 10.29
CA LEU A 113 -3.96 -15.33 10.06
C LEU A 113 -3.50 -14.20 10.98
N GLN A 114 -3.35 -14.47 12.28
CA GLN A 114 -2.90 -13.47 13.24
C GLN A 114 -1.51 -12.93 12.90
N SER A 115 -0.57 -13.79 12.50
CA SER A 115 0.78 -13.38 12.13
C SER A 115 0.77 -12.39 10.95
N VAL A 116 0.01 -12.71 9.91
CA VAL A 116 -0.13 -11.86 8.71
C VAL A 116 -0.83 -10.54 9.03
N LEU A 117 -1.87 -10.56 9.85
CA LEU A 117 -2.57 -9.34 10.27
C LEU A 117 -1.69 -8.42 11.12
N VAL A 118 -0.86 -8.99 12.00
CA VAL A 118 0.11 -8.23 12.80
C VAL A 118 1.17 -7.59 11.90
N GLU A 119 1.71 -8.33 10.94
CA GLU A 119 2.70 -7.81 9.98
C GLU A 119 2.12 -6.69 9.11
N ALA A 120 0.90 -6.88 8.59
CA ALA A 120 0.18 -5.87 7.84
C ALA A 120 -0.06 -4.61 8.69
N LEU A 121 -0.51 -4.78 9.94
CA LEU A 121 -0.73 -3.66 10.86
C LEU A 121 0.57 -2.90 11.15
N GLN A 122 1.68 -3.60 11.41
CA GLN A 122 2.99 -2.98 11.64
C GLN A 122 3.44 -2.18 10.42
N THR A 123 3.29 -2.73 9.22
CA THR A 123 3.61 -2.06 7.97
C THR A 123 2.79 -0.77 7.80
N LYS A 124 1.48 -0.83 8.05
CA LYS A 124 0.60 0.35 8.00
C LYS A 124 0.94 1.40 9.05
N GLN A 125 1.24 0.97 10.27
CA GLN A 125 1.69 1.87 11.33
C GLN A 125 3.00 2.57 10.97
N GLN A 126 3.95 1.86 10.35
CA GLN A 126 5.18 2.46 9.85
C GLN A 126 4.88 3.49 8.76
N GLN A 127 4.05 3.15 7.77
CA GLN A 127 3.63 4.09 6.72
C GLN A 127 2.99 5.36 7.31
N ILE A 128 2.09 5.22 8.29
CA ILE A 128 1.47 6.36 8.99
C ILE A 128 2.52 7.24 9.66
N ARG A 129 3.50 6.66 10.37
CA ARG A 129 4.57 7.43 11.02
C ARG A 129 5.43 8.20 10.02
N LEU A 130 5.74 7.59 8.88
CA LEU A 130 6.47 8.25 7.80
C LEU A 130 5.67 9.44 7.25
N MET A 131 4.37 9.24 6.95
CA MET A 131 3.49 10.31 6.49
C MET A 131 3.36 11.44 7.51
N GLN A 132 3.19 11.12 8.80
CA GLN A 132 3.15 12.10 9.88
C GLN A 132 4.44 12.93 9.96
N THR A 133 5.60 12.27 9.80
CA THR A 133 6.90 12.95 9.76
C THR A 133 6.99 13.92 8.59
N ARG A 134 6.55 13.51 7.40
CA ARG A 134 6.49 14.39 6.21
C ARG A 134 5.56 15.58 6.41
N LEU A 135 4.38 15.36 6.98
CA LEU A 135 3.43 16.44 7.29
C LEU A 135 4.02 17.43 8.30
N ASN A 136 4.67 16.95 9.35
CA ASN A 136 5.32 17.81 10.35
C ASN A 136 6.44 18.65 9.72
N ARG A 137 7.22 18.08 8.78
CA ARG A 137 8.23 18.82 8.03
C ARG A 137 7.59 19.88 7.15
N ALA A 138 6.54 19.57 6.40
CA ALA A 138 5.82 20.54 5.58
C ALA A 138 5.26 21.71 6.43
N VAL A 139 4.71 21.43 7.61
CA VAL A 139 4.25 22.46 8.56
C VAL A 139 5.41 23.36 9.00
N ALA A 140 6.58 22.77 9.31
CA ALA A 140 7.77 23.53 9.68
C ALA A 140 8.28 24.44 8.55
N VAL A 141 8.22 23.97 7.30
CA VAL A 141 8.56 24.79 6.11
C VAL A 141 7.60 25.97 5.97
N ILE A 142 6.29 25.74 6.13
CA ILE A 142 5.28 26.80 6.07
C ILE A 142 5.52 27.84 7.16
N ASP A 143 5.80 27.42 8.38
CA ASP A 143 6.08 28.32 9.49
C ASP A 143 7.37 29.13 9.26
N SER A 144 8.43 28.47 8.79
CA SER A 144 9.70 29.11 8.44
C SER A 144 9.54 30.16 7.34
N ALA A 145 8.77 29.84 6.30
CA ALA A 145 8.47 30.77 5.22
C ALA A 145 7.64 31.97 5.70
N ARG A 146 6.72 31.78 6.67
CA ARG A 146 5.98 32.89 7.28
C ARG A 146 6.90 33.82 8.07
N ARG A 147 7.81 33.26 8.87
CA ARG A 147 8.82 34.01 9.64
C ARG A 147 9.75 34.82 8.74
N LEU A 148 10.22 34.24 7.63
CA LEU A 148 11.02 34.99 6.65
C LEU A 148 10.25 36.16 6.03
N ARG A 149 8.95 36.01 5.76
CA ARG A 149 8.11 37.12 5.26
C ARG A 149 7.91 38.22 6.30
N THR A 150 7.87 37.90 7.59
CA THR A 150 7.75 38.89 8.67
C THR A 150 9.09 39.54 9.03
N GLY A 151 10.20 39.09 8.43
CA GLY A 151 11.55 39.59 8.69
C GLY A 151 12.21 38.96 9.91
N ASP A 152 11.62 37.89 10.47
CA ASP A 152 12.21 37.15 11.59
C ASP A 152 13.29 36.19 11.07
N PRO A 153 14.53 36.26 11.60
CA PRO A 153 15.60 35.38 11.16
C PRO A 153 15.37 33.93 11.61
N LEU A 154 15.70 32.99 10.72
CA LEU A 154 15.71 31.54 10.98
C LEU A 154 17.05 31.10 11.58
N ASP A 155 17.37 31.64 12.76
CA ASP A 155 18.68 31.44 13.42
C ASP A 155 18.70 30.35 14.51
N GLY A 156 17.64 29.54 14.60
CA GLY A 156 17.59 28.42 15.53
C GLY A 156 18.67 27.38 15.22
N ILE A 157 19.31 26.83 16.26
CA ILE A 157 20.34 25.78 16.13
C ILE A 157 19.81 24.59 15.33
N PHE A 158 18.53 24.25 15.48
CA PHE A 158 17.88 23.17 14.72
C PHE A 158 17.48 23.56 13.29
N ASP A 159 17.29 24.85 13.02
CA ASP A 159 16.85 25.36 11.71
C ASP A 159 18.02 25.37 10.71
N ARG A 160 19.25 25.60 11.17
CA ARG A 160 20.45 25.70 10.31
C ARG A 160 20.86 24.38 9.62
N PHE A 161 20.55 23.24 10.24
CA PHE A 161 20.93 21.92 9.72
C PHE A 161 19.86 21.29 8.82
N ARG A 162 18.69 21.94 8.68
CA ARG A 162 17.60 21.46 7.84
C ARG A 162 17.76 21.96 6.41
N GLU A 163 17.80 21.04 5.46
CA GLU A 163 17.94 21.34 4.03
C GLU A 163 16.78 22.24 3.55
N GLU A 164 15.60 22.07 4.12
CA GLU A 164 14.42 22.89 3.82
C GLU A 164 14.64 24.37 4.17
N THR A 165 15.22 24.65 5.34
CA THR A 165 15.54 26.01 5.79
C THR A 165 16.60 26.64 4.89
N GLN A 166 17.58 25.85 4.43
CA GLN A 166 18.61 26.32 3.51
C GLN A 166 18.03 26.68 2.14
N ARG A 167 17.09 25.89 1.63
CA ARG A 167 16.38 26.18 0.39
C ARG A 167 15.55 27.46 0.48
N LEU A 168 14.80 27.62 1.58
CA LEU A 168 14.03 28.84 1.84
C LEU A 168 14.92 30.09 1.98
N THR A 169 16.05 29.99 2.68
CA THR A 169 17.00 31.11 2.84
C THR A 169 17.75 31.46 1.55
N LYS A 170 17.92 30.49 0.62
CA LYS A 170 18.40 30.73 -0.74
C LYS A 170 17.35 31.39 -1.66
N GLY A 171 16.11 31.53 -1.19
CA GLY A 171 15.02 32.16 -1.94
C GLY A 171 14.22 31.21 -2.83
N GLU A 172 14.32 29.89 -2.64
CA GLU A 172 13.42 28.94 -3.31
C GLU A 172 11.96 29.17 -2.90
N ASP A 173 11.03 28.90 -3.82
CA ASP A 173 9.62 29.10 -3.56
C ASP A 173 9.11 28.14 -2.47
N PRO A 174 8.41 28.63 -1.44
CA PRO A 174 7.92 27.77 -0.36
C PRO A 174 7.02 26.62 -0.81
N LEU A 175 6.25 26.77 -1.90
CA LEU A 175 5.40 25.67 -2.39
C LEU A 175 6.25 24.58 -3.05
N GLU A 176 7.31 24.95 -3.77
CA GLU A 176 8.26 24.00 -4.34
C GLU A 176 9.00 23.23 -3.24
N VAL A 177 9.41 23.89 -2.16
CA VAL A 177 10.06 23.23 -1.02
C VAL A 177 9.09 22.29 -0.29
N VAL A 178 7.82 22.66 -0.11
CA VAL A 178 6.80 21.77 0.46
C VAL A 178 6.54 20.57 -0.45
N ALA A 179 6.39 20.78 -1.76
CA ALA A 179 6.19 19.70 -2.72
C ALA A 179 7.37 18.72 -2.69
N TRP A 180 8.60 19.24 -2.63
CA TRP A 180 9.80 18.43 -2.49
C TRP A 180 9.80 17.58 -1.21
N VAL A 181 9.47 18.16 -0.05
CA VAL A 181 9.37 17.42 1.23
C VAL A 181 8.33 16.30 1.17
N LEU A 182 7.21 16.53 0.48
CA LEU A 182 6.13 15.54 0.36
C LEU A 182 6.50 14.39 -0.60
N MET A 183 7.33 14.66 -1.61
CA MET A 183 7.72 13.71 -2.66
C MET A 183 9.01 12.95 -2.36
N ASN A 184 9.88 13.45 -1.46
CA ASN A 184 11.15 12.80 -1.17
C ASN A 184 10.97 11.61 -0.20
N GLU A 185 11.13 10.39 -0.72
CA GLU A 185 11.14 9.17 0.08
C GLU A 185 12.46 8.92 0.82
N GLU A 186 13.58 9.45 0.30
CA GLU A 186 14.94 9.13 0.78
C GLU A 186 15.44 9.99 1.96
N ALA A 187 14.70 11.03 2.33
CA ALA A 187 15.10 11.96 3.41
C ALA A 187 14.87 11.40 4.83
N ASP A 188 14.55 10.11 4.96
CA ASP A 188 14.36 9.40 6.24
C ASP A 188 15.64 8.73 6.79
N SER A 189 16.78 8.88 6.11
CA SER A 189 18.08 8.33 6.59
C SER A 189 18.83 9.23 7.58
N GLY A 190 18.32 10.44 7.85
CA GLY A 190 18.97 11.44 8.70
C GLY A 190 18.63 11.32 10.19
N LEU A 191 19.35 10.46 10.92
CA LEU A 191 19.79 10.69 12.31
C LEU A 191 18.78 11.37 13.28
N PHE A 192 17.56 10.85 13.39
CA PHE A 192 16.82 10.93 14.66
C PHE A 192 16.54 9.52 15.14
N ARG A 193 17.52 9.01 15.89
CA ARG A 193 17.37 7.85 16.78
C ARG A 193 16.43 8.29 17.90
N ASP A 194 15.15 8.44 17.57
CA ASP A 194 14.14 8.77 18.55
C ASP A 194 13.93 7.51 19.39
N ASN A 195 14.14 7.70 20.69
CA ASN A 195 14.21 6.66 21.71
C ASN A 195 13.11 5.61 21.51
N ALA A 196 13.53 4.35 21.64
CA ALA A 196 12.67 3.18 21.84
C ALA A 196 11.42 3.54 22.65
N ARG A 197 10.31 3.81 21.95
CA ARG A 197 8.99 3.90 22.55
C ARG A 197 8.36 2.53 22.38
N SER A 198 8.18 1.91 23.54
CA SER A 198 7.64 0.60 23.82
C SER A 198 6.75 0.05 22.72
N ASP A 199 7.08 -1.18 22.33
CA ASP A 199 6.14 -2.09 21.69
C ASP A 199 4.82 -2.06 22.50
N PRO A 200 3.73 -1.48 21.96
CA PRO A 200 2.46 -1.35 22.67
C PRO A 200 1.80 -2.71 22.91
N LEU A 201 2.33 -3.78 22.33
CA LEU A 201 1.89 -5.16 22.52
C LEU A 201 2.80 -5.95 23.47
N ALA A 202 3.86 -5.33 24.02
CA ALA A 202 4.75 -5.98 24.97
C ALA A 202 4.02 -6.45 26.24
N GLU A 203 3.01 -5.71 26.69
CA GLU A 203 2.19 -6.08 27.87
C GLU A 203 1.25 -7.28 27.60
N TYR A 204 1.06 -7.66 26.33
CA TYR A 204 0.14 -8.72 25.91
C TYR A 204 0.85 -9.99 25.43
N ARG A 205 2.19 -10.02 25.41
CA ARG A 205 2.97 -11.24 25.18
C ARG A 205 3.20 -11.92 26.53
N LEU A 206 2.45 -13.01 26.76
CA LEU A 206 2.60 -13.92 27.90
C LEU A 206 3.98 -14.57 27.94
#